data_AF-A0A355A9Z8-F1
#
_entry.id   AF-A0A355A9Z8-F1
#
_cell.length_a   1.000
_cell.length_b   1.000
_cell.length_c   1.000
_cell.angle_alpha   90.00
_cell.angle_beta   90.00
_cell.angle_gamma   90.00
#
_symmetry.space_group_name_H-M   'P 1'
#
loop_
_entity.id
_entity.type
_entity.pdbx_description
1 polymer ?
#
loop_
_entity_poly.entity_id
_entity_poly.type
_entity_poly.pdbx_seq_one_letter_code
_entity_poly.pdbx_strand_id
1 'polypeptide(L)'
;MKKIYINLLFLLLSIIAFGQNVQMEMFRSVELSGELHDNRTLKIYVPDSYQEDSDRVYPLAIILDAEYLFDVYVANSRLFAAKDKAPEQIVVGIFQNQKNERKLDCEIDMNSMLTESSSKFYKFIKNELIGYVEDNYRISSFRTIVGNTKTANFSNYFMVEPIPIFNAYININPSYSQDIADLFRGKVPTLNTNTYYYLNNGKFNNEEKSKSIETLYYVLKNFENEHFKFKYDEFNTSTKISSIGQAIPGALSHIFDMYSSISKEEYKSEVADLSPSEAIEYLEKKYVEIQFLFGANLKIRQRDIFAIESIILEKEDGAYLAEFGEMINRLYPESPIGDYYIGQYHETGNDYKKALKYYKNGFAKISSDDPNSDGYYQNVERVLAKQKNFNNGGVEVDEVNDSDIEEDTGR
;
A
#
# COMPACT_ATOMS: atom_id res chain seq x y z
N MET A 1 28.52 -38.02 29.52
CA MET A 1 28.69 -36.61 29.16
C MET A 1 28.17 -36.27 27.76
N LYS A 2 28.60 -36.92 26.66
CA LYS A 2 28.09 -36.64 25.29
C LYS A 2 26.56 -36.65 25.13
N LYS A 3 25.85 -37.60 25.77
CA LYS A 3 24.37 -37.67 25.73
C LYS A 3 23.67 -36.50 26.44
N ILE A 4 24.30 -35.92 27.46
CA ILE A 4 23.78 -34.76 28.20
C ILE A 4 23.86 -33.51 27.33
N TYR A 5 24.98 -33.31 26.62
CA TYR A 5 25.14 -32.19 25.68
C TYR A 5 24.17 -32.26 24.49
N ILE A 6 23.90 -33.46 23.96
CA ILE A 6 22.89 -33.64 22.90
C ILE A 6 21.49 -33.29 23.41
N ASN A 7 21.12 -33.74 24.61
CA ASN A 7 19.82 -33.40 25.20
C ASN A 7 19.70 -31.89 25.53
N LEU A 8 20.79 -31.25 25.96
CA LEU A 8 20.83 -29.80 26.19
C LEU A 8 20.67 -29.01 24.89
N LEU A 9 21.27 -29.50 23.79
CA LEU A 9 21.15 -28.90 22.46
C LEU A 9 19.70 -28.99 21.93
N PHE A 10 19.04 -30.14 22.12
CA PHE A 10 17.61 -30.29 21.76
C PHE A 10 16.70 -29.40 22.61
N LEU A 11 17.01 -29.21 23.90
CA LEU A 11 16.29 -28.27 24.76
C LEU A 11 16.49 -26.81 24.31
N LEU A 12 17.71 -26.41 23.95
CA LEU A 12 18.01 -25.06 23.43
C LEU A 12 17.33 -24.79 22.08
N LEU A 13 17.27 -25.80 21.20
CA LEU A 13 16.54 -25.71 19.92
C LEU A 13 15.02 -25.56 20.10
N SER A 14 14.45 -26.13 21.16
CA SER A 14 13.01 -25.99 21.44
C SER A 14 12.59 -24.59 21.92
N ILE A 15 13.53 -23.81 22.50
CA ILE A 15 13.25 -22.46 23.00
C ILE A 15 13.18 -21.43 21.85
N ILE A 16 13.79 -21.73 20.70
CA ILE A 16 13.78 -20.88 19.50
C ILE A 16 12.45 -21.02 18.71
N ALA A 17 11.55 -21.92 19.12
CA ALA A 17 10.28 -22.18 18.41
C ALA A 17 9.14 -21.18 18.70
N PHE A 18 9.37 -20.15 19.54
CA PHE A 18 8.39 -19.08 19.79
C PHE A 18 8.53 -17.97 18.75
N GLY A 19 8.09 -18.23 17.52
CA GLY A 19 8.12 -17.27 16.41
C GLY A 19 6.87 -17.31 15.54
N GLN A 20 5.74 -17.82 16.06
CA GLN A 20 4.49 -17.75 15.30
C GLN A 20 3.92 -16.35 15.42
N ASN A 21 4.00 -15.59 14.34
CA ASN A 21 3.34 -14.30 14.16
C ASN A 21 1.81 -14.39 14.15
N VAL A 22 1.26 -15.58 14.42
CA VAL A 22 -0.16 -15.86 14.49
C VAL A 22 -0.46 -16.44 15.86
N GLN A 23 -1.39 -15.82 16.58
CA GLN A 23 -1.84 -16.25 17.88
C GLN A 23 -3.35 -16.51 17.90
N MET A 24 -3.77 -17.40 18.79
CA MET A 24 -5.17 -17.73 19.03
C MET A 24 -5.56 -17.22 20.40
N GLU A 25 -6.66 -16.50 20.49
CA GLU A 25 -7.14 -15.92 21.74
C GLU A 25 -8.62 -16.20 21.93
N MET A 26 -9.02 -16.44 23.17
CA MET A 26 -10.43 -16.50 23.54
C MET A 26 -10.85 -15.16 24.12
N PHE A 27 -11.72 -14.44 23.42
CA PHE A 27 -12.24 -13.16 23.84
C PHE A 27 -13.59 -13.34 24.50
N ARG A 28 -13.79 -12.78 25.70
CA ARG A 28 -15.08 -12.78 26.39
C ARG A 28 -15.81 -11.48 26.14
N SER A 29 -16.91 -11.54 25.40
CA SER A 29 -17.72 -10.39 25.02
C SER A 29 -18.85 -10.12 26.01
N VAL A 30 -19.04 -8.85 26.36
CA VAL A 30 -20.18 -8.39 27.17
C VAL A 30 -21.40 -8.15 26.27
N GLU A 31 -21.20 -7.62 25.06
CA GLU A 31 -22.26 -7.43 24.05
C GLU A 31 -22.96 -8.74 23.65
N LEU A 32 -22.22 -9.84 23.61
CA LEU A 32 -22.76 -11.18 23.32
C LEU A 32 -23.29 -11.90 24.57
N SER A 33 -23.36 -11.22 25.72
CA SER A 33 -23.87 -11.83 26.94
C SER A 33 -25.33 -12.28 26.77
N GLY A 34 -25.63 -13.49 27.24
CA GLY A 34 -26.94 -14.12 27.10
C GLY A 34 -27.19 -14.80 25.75
N GLU A 35 -26.32 -14.60 24.75
CA GLU A 35 -26.25 -15.51 23.61
C GLU A 35 -25.67 -16.85 24.06
N LEU A 36 -25.94 -17.92 23.30
CA LEU A 36 -25.45 -19.26 23.63
C LEU A 36 -23.93 -19.30 23.81
N HIS A 37 -23.20 -18.37 23.17
CA HIS A 37 -21.75 -18.16 23.27
C HIS A 37 -21.41 -16.67 23.37
N ASP A 38 -21.09 -16.21 24.57
CA ASP A 38 -20.53 -14.89 24.86
C ASP A 38 -19.01 -14.83 24.61
N ASN A 39 -18.34 -15.96 24.41
CA ASN A 39 -16.93 -16.02 24.02
C ASN A 39 -16.75 -16.14 22.50
N ARG A 40 -15.72 -15.50 21.95
CA ARG A 40 -15.31 -15.59 20.54
C ARG A 40 -13.85 -16.01 20.44
N THR A 41 -13.57 -16.94 19.53
CA THR A 41 -12.19 -17.35 19.23
C THR A 41 -11.63 -16.43 18.15
N LEU A 42 -10.59 -15.69 18.50
CA LEU A 42 -9.87 -14.79 17.62
C LEU A 42 -8.58 -15.46 17.12
N LYS A 43 -8.20 -15.18 15.88
CA LYS A 43 -6.91 -15.52 15.30
C LYS A 43 -6.24 -14.24 14.84
N ILE A 44 -5.10 -13.90 15.41
CA ILE A 44 -4.47 -12.59 15.23
C ILE A 44 -3.10 -12.78 14.58
N TYR A 45 -2.87 -12.12 13.45
CA TYR A 45 -1.58 -12.03 12.79
C TYR A 45 -0.97 -10.65 13.03
N VAL A 46 0.30 -10.64 13.46
CA VAL A 46 1.11 -9.44 13.66
C VAL A 46 2.33 -9.51 12.73
N PRO A 47 2.64 -8.46 11.95
CA PRO A 47 3.79 -8.46 11.05
C PRO A 47 5.14 -8.63 11.75
N ASP A 48 6.12 -9.21 11.05
CA ASP A 48 7.49 -9.42 11.57
C ASP A 48 8.14 -8.09 12.02
N SER A 49 7.91 -7.02 11.25
CA SER A 49 8.45 -5.69 11.53
C SER A 49 7.88 -5.03 12.80
N TYR A 50 6.83 -5.60 13.41
CA TYR A 50 6.18 -5.03 14.59
C TYR A 50 7.12 -4.92 15.79
N GLN A 51 8.17 -5.75 15.88
CA GLN A 51 9.15 -5.62 16.96
C GLN A 51 10.36 -4.75 16.57
N GLU A 52 10.48 -4.37 15.31
CA GLU A 52 11.62 -3.60 14.78
C GLU A 52 11.45 -2.09 14.96
N ASP A 53 10.21 -1.61 14.87
CA ASP A 53 9.85 -0.19 14.98
C ASP A 53 8.70 0.00 15.99
N SER A 54 8.99 0.64 17.12
CA SER A 54 8.03 0.91 18.19
C SER A 54 7.01 2.00 17.85
N ASP A 55 7.32 2.85 16.89
CA ASP A 55 6.52 4.03 16.55
C ASP A 55 5.61 3.77 15.34
N ARG A 56 5.93 2.73 14.57
CA ARG A 56 5.10 2.29 13.44
C ARG A 56 3.76 1.75 13.90
N VAL A 57 2.71 2.17 13.19
CA VAL A 57 1.34 1.65 13.31
C VAL A 57 0.92 0.96 12.01
N TYR A 58 -0.06 0.06 12.09
CA TYR A 58 -0.41 -0.87 11.01
C TYR A 58 -1.90 -0.82 10.69
N PRO A 59 -2.33 -0.86 9.41
CA PRO A 59 -3.74 -1.00 9.11
C PRO A 59 -4.30 -2.30 9.68
N LEU A 60 -5.57 -2.26 10.07
CA LEU A 60 -6.28 -3.40 10.65
C LEU A 60 -7.16 -4.06 9.58
N ALA A 61 -7.07 -5.38 9.46
CA ALA A 61 -8.02 -6.17 8.68
C ALA A 61 -8.81 -7.11 9.59
N ILE A 62 -10.13 -6.93 9.68
CA ILE A 62 -11.06 -7.83 10.35
C ILE A 62 -11.57 -8.87 9.35
N ILE A 63 -11.32 -10.15 9.64
CA ILE A 63 -11.69 -11.27 8.77
C ILE A 63 -12.82 -12.06 9.41
N LEU A 64 -14.02 -11.98 8.82
CA LEU A 64 -15.13 -12.87 9.15
C LEU A 64 -14.87 -14.26 8.54
N ASP A 65 -15.56 -15.30 8.99
CA ASP A 65 -15.31 -16.68 8.54
C ASP A 65 -13.81 -17.10 8.62
N ALA A 66 -13.15 -16.74 9.73
CA ALA A 66 -11.69 -16.89 9.88
C ALA A 66 -11.20 -18.33 9.79
N GLU A 67 -12.06 -19.32 10.00
CA GLU A 67 -11.72 -20.74 9.90
C GLU A 67 -11.22 -21.15 8.51
N TYR A 68 -11.52 -20.38 7.45
CA TYR A 68 -10.97 -20.61 6.11
C TYR A 68 -10.49 -19.34 5.39
N LEU A 69 -10.99 -18.15 5.72
CA LEU A 69 -10.56 -16.90 5.05
C LEU A 69 -9.24 -16.36 5.58
N PHE A 70 -8.95 -16.56 6.86
CA PHE A 70 -7.83 -15.88 7.53
C PHE A 70 -6.48 -16.19 6.86
N ASP A 71 -6.15 -17.47 6.68
CA ASP A 71 -4.83 -17.86 6.15
C ASP A 71 -4.66 -17.44 4.68
N VAL A 72 -5.74 -17.47 3.90
CA VAL A 72 -5.73 -17.00 2.50
C VAL A 72 -5.49 -15.49 2.45
N TYR A 73 -6.13 -14.72 3.34
CA TYR A 73 -5.93 -13.28 3.43
C TYR A 73 -4.51 -12.94 3.89
N VAL A 74 -4.03 -13.54 4.99
CA VAL A 74 -2.68 -13.29 5.53
C VAL A 74 -1.59 -13.64 4.51
N ALA A 75 -1.72 -14.73 3.76
CA ALA A 75 -0.76 -15.07 2.72
C ALA A 75 -0.68 -13.99 1.63
N ASN A 76 -1.81 -13.45 1.20
CA ASN A 76 -1.85 -12.38 0.19
C ASN A 76 -1.39 -11.04 0.77
N SER A 77 -1.79 -10.66 1.98
CA SER A 77 -1.35 -9.40 2.60
C SER A 77 0.17 -9.35 2.75
N ARG A 78 0.79 -10.46 3.17
CA ARG A 78 2.25 -10.62 3.25
C ARG A 78 2.93 -10.52 1.88
N LEU A 79 2.35 -11.16 0.85
CA LEU A 79 2.87 -11.06 -0.52
C LEU A 79 2.84 -9.62 -1.04
N PHE A 80 1.74 -8.91 -0.83
CA PHE A 80 1.60 -7.51 -1.26
C PHE A 80 2.55 -6.58 -0.49
N ALA A 81 2.70 -6.79 0.81
CA ALA A 81 3.67 -6.06 1.62
C ALA A 81 5.11 -6.28 1.15
N ALA A 82 5.51 -7.54 0.93
CA ALA A 82 6.84 -7.89 0.43
C ALA A 82 7.15 -7.37 -0.99
N LYS A 83 6.15 -6.84 -1.71
CA LYS A 83 6.28 -6.25 -3.04
C LYS A 83 6.01 -4.74 -3.06
N ASP A 84 5.92 -4.10 -1.89
CA ASP A 84 5.58 -2.67 -1.76
C ASP A 84 4.28 -2.28 -2.50
N LYS A 85 3.29 -3.18 -2.46
CA LYS A 85 1.95 -3.01 -3.05
C LYS A 85 0.84 -2.82 -2.02
N ALA A 86 1.11 -3.12 -0.76
CA ALA A 86 0.29 -2.77 0.38
C ALA A 86 1.19 -2.53 1.60
N PRO A 87 0.76 -1.77 2.61
CA PRO A 87 1.43 -1.78 3.91
C PRO A 87 1.33 -3.17 4.55
N GLU A 88 2.25 -3.48 5.46
CA GLU A 88 2.06 -4.58 6.40
C GLU A 88 0.84 -4.30 7.28
N GLN A 89 0.10 -5.35 7.64
CA GLN A 89 -1.20 -5.21 8.32
C GLN A 89 -1.29 -6.13 9.53
N ILE A 90 -1.96 -5.65 10.57
CA ILE A 90 -2.46 -6.52 11.64
C ILE A 90 -3.77 -7.12 11.16
N VAL A 91 -3.88 -8.44 11.21
CA VAL A 91 -5.07 -9.16 10.71
C VAL A 91 -5.72 -9.88 11.89
N VAL A 92 -6.99 -9.63 12.14
CA VAL A 92 -7.76 -10.24 13.22
C VAL A 92 -8.94 -10.99 12.62
N GLY A 93 -8.88 -12.32 12.70
CA GLY A 93 -9.94 -13.22 12.27
C GLY A 93 -10.88 -13.59 13.41
N ILE A 94 -12.18 -13.62 13.11
CA ILE A 94 -13.24 -14.10 14.01
C ILE A 94 -13.71 -15.46 13.51
N PHE A 95 -13.57 -16.50 14.32
CA PHE A 95 -14.14 -17.82 14.01
C PHE A 95 -15.67 -17.77 14.17
N GLN A 96 -16.39 -18.35 13.22
CA GLN A 96 -17.87 -18.40 13.24
C GLN A 96 -18.42 -19.81 12.93
N ASN A 97 -17.56 -20.82 13.00
CA ASN A 97 -17.89 -22.19 12.61
C ASN A 97 -18.44 -23.06 13.74
N GLN A 98 -18.72 -22.50 14.92
CA GLN A 98 -19.25 -23.26 16.05
C GLN A 98 -20.75 -23.01 16.20
N LYS A 99 -21.52 -24.07 16.53
CA LYS A 99 -22.89 -23.99 17.07
C LYS A 99 -23.83 -22.96 16.39
N ASN A 100 -23.78 -22.87 15.05
CA ASN A 100 -24.55 -21.94 14.21
C ASN A 100 -24.25 -20.44 14.41
N GLU A 101 -23.12 -20.06 15.02
CA GLU A 101 -22.66 -18.67 15.20
C GLU A 101 -22.78 -17.89 13.90
N ARG A 102 -22.19 -18.38 12.80
CA ARG A 102 -22.29 -17.75 11.48
C ARG A 102 -23.70 -17.43 11.01
N LYS A 103 -24.70 -18.24 11.41
CA LYS A 103 -26.10 -17.94 11.06
C LYS A 103 -26.62 -16.82 11.95
N LEU A 104 -26.46 -16.92 13.26
CA LEU A 104 -26.99 -15.98 14.26
C LEU A 104 -26.32 -14.60 14.15
N ASP A 105 -25.00 -14.58 14.02
CA ASP A 105 -24.15 -13.40 13.87
C ASP A 105 -24.54 -12.56 12.64
N CYS A 106 -25.08 -13.20 11.60
CA CYS A 106 -25.41 -12.57 10.31
C CYS A 106 -26.89 -12.69 9.96
N GLU A 107 -27.76 -12.96 10.93
CA GLU A 107 -29.19 -13.11 10.70
C GLU A 107 -29.83 -11.75 10.43
N ILE A 108 -30.77 -11.74 9.47
CA ILE A 108 -31.54 -10.57 9.08
C ILE A 108 -33.02 -10.94 9.09
N ASP A 109 -33.87 -9.97 9.41
CA ASP A 109 -35.31 -10.14 9.33
C ASP A 109 -35.83 -9.98 7.88
N MET A 110 -37.16 -10.07 7.73
CA MET A 110 -37.82 -9.92 6.44
C MET A 110 -37.73 -8.51 5.82
N ASN A 111 -37.34 -7.51 6.60
CA ASN A 111 -37.14 -6.12 6.18
C ASN A 111 -35.65 -5.79 6.05
N SER A 112 -34.80 -6.82 5.90
CA SER A 112 -33.35 -6.68 5.80
C SER A 112 -32.70 -6.00 7.01
N MET A 113 -33.32 -6.02 8.20
CA MET A 113 -32.75 -5.47 9.43
C MET A 113 -32.00 -6.53 10.22
N LEU A 114 -30.96 -6.13 10.95
CA LEU A 114 -30.28 -7.01 11.90
C LEU A 114 -31.27 -7.47 12.99
N THR A 115 -31.28 -8.76 13.29
CA THR A 115 -32.02 -9.31 14.43
C THR A 115 -31.33 -8.94 15.75
N GLU A 116 -31.91 -9.32 16.89
CA GLU A 116 -31.28 -9.08 18.19
C GLU A 116 -29.87 -9.70 18.27
N SER A 117 -29.72 -10.96 17.85
CA SER A 117 -28.44 -11.67 17.89
C SER A 117 -27.39 -11.05 16.96
N SER A 118 -27.74 -10.73 15.71
CA SER A 118 -26.79 -10.10 14.79
C SER A 118 -26.48 -8.65 15.14
N SER A 119 -27.43 -7.93 15.77
CA SER A 119 -27.18 -6.61 16.35
C SER A 119 -26.16 -6.67 17.50
N LYS A 120 -26.24 -7.69 18.37
CA LYS A 120 -25.22 -7.91 19.42
C LYS A 120 -23.86 -8.23 18.81
N PHE A 121 -23.78 -9.08 17.78
CA PHE A 121 -22.52 -9.36 17.11
C PHE A 121 -21.92 -8.13 16.40
N TYR A 122 -22.77 -7.32 15.76
CA TYR A 122 -22.37 -6.03 15.20
C TYR A 122 -21.78 -5.09 16.27
N LYS A 123 -22.41 -5.00 17.45
CA LYS A 123 -21.89 -4.21 18.58
C LYS A 123 -20.61 -4.80 19.17
N PHE A 124 -20.48 -6.12 19.25
CA PHE A 124 -19.23 -6.77 19.66
C PHE A 124 -18.07 -6.31 18.78
N ILE A 125 -18.21 -6.36 17.45
CA ILE A 125 -17.13 -5.91 16.55
C ILE A 125 -16.84 -4.42 16.77
N LYS A 126 -17.88 -3.59 16.82
CA LYS A 126 -17.75 -2.14 16.85
C LYS A 126 -17.26 -1.58 18.18
N ASN A 127 -17.81 -2.06 19.29
CA ASN A 127 -17.63 -1.49 20.63
C ASN A 127 -16.55 -2.21 21.44
N GLU A 128 -16.32 -3.50 21.18
CA GLU A 128 -15.42 -4.32 22.00
C GLU A 128 -14.17 -4.74 21.23
N LEU A 129 -14.33 -5.40 20.07
CA LEU A 129 -13.21 -5.98 19.35
C LEU A 129 -12.25 -4.91 18.84
N ILE A 130 -12.75 -3.84 18.23
CA ILE A 130 -11.89 -2.75 17.73
C ILE A 130 -11.15 -2.09 18.90
N GLY A 131 -11.85 -1.77 19.99
CA GLY A 131 -11.22 -1.17 21.18
C GLY A 131 -10.17 -2.09 21.80
N TYR A 132 -10.45 -3.39 21.89
CA TYR A 132 -9.47 -4.38 22.33
C TYR A 132 -8.20 -4.37 21.45
N VAL A 133 -8.37 -4.31 20.13
CA VAL A 133 -7.22 -4.29 19.22
C VAL A 133 -6.44 -2.98 19.34
N GLU A 134 -7.11 -1.84 19.54
CA GLU A 134 -6.47 -0.54 19.80
C GLU A 134 -5.65 -0.52 21.09
N ASP A 135 -6.16 -1.16 22.14
CA ASP A 135 -5.50 -1.20 23.45
C ASP A 135 -4.27 -2.13 23.46
N ASN A 136 -4.26 -3.16 22.60
CA ASN A 136 -3.24 -4.21 22.63
C ASN A 136 -2.26 -4.17 21.46
N TYR A 137 -2.60 -3.46 20.37
CA TYR A 137 -1.76 -3.39 19.18
C TYR A 137 -1.70 -1.97 18.58
N ARG A 138 -0.62 -1.70 17.86
CA ARG A 138 -0.39 -0.39 17.23
C ARG A 138 -1.08 -0.37 15.87
N ILE A 139 -2.35 0.01 15.85
CA ILE A 139 -3.12 0.09 14.60
C ILE A 139 -3.26 1.53 14.08
N SER A 140 -3.34 1.67 12.76
CA SER A 140 -3.71 2.94 12.11
C SER A 140 -5.24 3.08 12.08
N SER A 141 -5.72 4.25 11.65
CA SER A 141 -7.15 4.48 11.43
C SER A 141 -7.71 3.72 10.22
N PHE A 142 -6.87 3.14 9.36
CA PHE A 142 -7.33 2.42 8.17
C PHE A 142 -7.74 0.99 8.51
N ARG A 143 -9.03 0.72 8.40
CA ARG A 143 -9.63 -0.56 8.76
C ARG A 143 -10.34 -1.20 7.58
N THR A 144 -10.06 -2.48 7.36
CA THR A 144 -10.70 -3.32 6.34
C THR A 144 -11.58 -4.36 7.02
N ILE A 145 -12.76 -4.63 6.48
CA ILE A 145 -13.58 -5.81 6.84
C ILE A 145 -13.75 -6.72 5.64
N VAL A 146 -13.61 -8.02 5.87
CA VAL A 146 -13.69 -9.06 4.83
C VAL A 146 -14.75 -10.08 5.19
N GLY A 147 -15.64 -10.37 4.25
CA GLY A 147 -16.67 -11.40 4.42
C GLY A 147 -16.91 -12.19 3.14
N ASN A 148 -17.55 -13.34 3.28
CA ASN A 148 -17.93 -14.22 2.17
C ASN A 148 -19.39 -14.65 2.28
N THR A 149 -20.16 -14.58 1.20
CA THR A 149 -21.60 -14.94 1.17
C THR A 149 -22.44 -14.18 2.21
N LYS A 150 -22.86 -14.82 3.31
CA LYS A 150 -23.67 -14.20 4.36
C LYS A 150 -22.90 -13.17 5.18
N THR A 151 -21.64 -13.46 5.52
CA THR A 151 -20.79 -12.53 6.28
C THR A 151 -20.41 -11.30 5.44
N ALA A 152 -20.32 -11.45 4.12
CA ALA A 152 -20.17 -10.31 3.20
C ALA A 152 -21.37 -9.37 3.29
N ASN A 153 -22.61 -9.89 3.15
CA ASN A 153 -23.81 -9.09 3.35
C ASN A 153 -23.85 -8.42 4.74
N PHE A 154 -23.50 -9.15 5.80
CA PHE A 154 -23.42 -8.59 7.15
C PHE A 154 -22.40 -7.44 7.27
N SER A 155 -21.24 -7.55 6.61
CA SER A 155 -20.21 -6.50 6.66
C SER A 155 -20.71 -5.14 6.14
N ASN A 156 -21.71 -5.14 5.27
CA ASN A 156 -22.27 -3.92 4.70
C ASN A 156 -23.11 -3.10 5.69
N TYR A 157 -23.55 -3.68 6.80
CA TYR A 157 -24.26 -2.93 7.85
C TYR A 157 -23.35 -1.91 8.54
N PHE A 158 -22.03 -2.13 8.54
CA PHE A 158 -21.06 -1.12 8.99
C PHE A 158 -20.87 0.01 7.96
N MET A 159 -21.04 -0.28 6.67
CA MET A 159 -20.90 0.73 5.61
C MET A 159 -22.05 1.73 5.59
N VAL A 160 -23.27 1.27 5.91
CA VAL A 160 -24.49 2.10 5.87
C VAL A 160 -24.70 2.92 7.14
N GLU A 161 -23.77 2.86 8.09
CA GLU A 161 -23.77 3.72 9.28
C GLU A 161 -23.69 5.21 8.90
N PRO A 162 -24.17 6.13 9.75
CA PRO A 162 -23.96 7.56 9.54
C PRO A 162 -22.47 7.90 9.32
N ILE A 163 -21.58 7.34 10.17
CA ILE A 163 -20.14 7.44 10.05
C ILE A 163 -19.57 6.01 10.04
N PRO A 164 -19.16 5.49 8.87
CA PRO A 164 -18.61 4.14 8.78
C PRO A 164 -17.30 3.99 9.57
N ILE A 165 -17.17 2.90 10.32
CA ILE A 165 -15.97 2.61 11.13
C ILE A 165 -14.87 1.89 10.34
N PHE A 166 -15.19 1.35 9.16
CA PHE A 166 -14.25 0.72 8.23
C PHE A 166 -14.11 1.58 6.97
N ASN A 167 -12.89 1.64 6.46
CA ASN A 167 -12.54 2.33 5.22
C ASN A 167 -12.66 1.40 4.01
N ALA A 168 -12.47 0.10 4.19
CA ALA A 168 -12.48 -0.86 3.10
C ALA A 168 -13.37 -2.08 3.39
N TYR A 169 -14.11 -2.52 2.37
CA TYR A 169 -15.06 -3.63 2.43
C TYR A 169 -14.75 -4.61 1.31
N ILE A 170 -14.39 -5.85 1.67
CA ILE A 170 -14.16 -6.93 0.72
C ILE A 170 -15.34 -7.91 0.80
N ASN A 171 -16.25 -7.79 -0.17
CA ASN A 171 -17.45 -8.61 -0.27
C ASN A 171 -17.24 -9.76 -1.26
N ILE A 172 -16.88 -10.94 -0.74
CA ILE A 172 -16.66 -12.13 -1.55
C ILE A 172 -17.99 -12.86 -1.77
N ASN A 173 -18.42 -13.00 -3.03
CA ASN A 173 -19.62 -13.75 -3.42
C ASN A 173 -20.84 -13.55 -2.51
N PRO A 174 -21.26 -12.31 -2.22
CA PRO A 174 -22.24 -12.04 -1.17
C PRO A 174 -23.61 -12.65 -1.44
N SER A 175 -24.34 -12.96 -0.37
CA SER A 175 -25.75 -13.33 -0.40
C SER A 175 -26.54 -12.16 0.18
N TYR A 176 -26.85 -11.18 -0.67
CA TYR A 176 -27.41 -9.91 -0.22
C TYR A 176 -28.85 -10.02 0.26
N SER A 177 -29.19 -9.15 1.21
CA SER A 177 -30.58 -8.86 1.57
C SER A 177 -31.30 -8.08 0.47
N GLN A 178 -32.63 -8.08 0.50
CA GLN A 178 -33.44 -7.45 -0.54
C GLN A 178 -33.18 -5.94 -0.64
N ASP A 179 -32.97 -5.28 0.50
CA ASP A 179 -32.91 -3.81 0.59
C ASP A 179 -31.49 -3.24 0.53
N ILE A 180 -30.45 -4.09 0.42
CA ILE A 180 -29.05 -3.60 0.47
C ILE A 180 -28.75 -2.59 -0.65
N ALA A 181 -29.35 -2.79 -1.83
CA ALA A 181 -29.18 -1.91 -2.97
C ALA A 181 -29.73 -0.52 -2.68
N ASP A 182 -30.90 -0.43 -2.04
CA ASP A 182 -31.54 0.85 -1.73
C ASP A 182 -30.85 1.54 -0.54
N LEU A 183 -30.36 0.79 0.45
CA LEU A 183 -29.50 1.35 1.49
C LEU A 183 -28.24 2.01 0.91
N PHE A 184 -27.62 1.35 -0.08
CA PHE A 184 -26.43 1.89 -0.74
C PHE A 184 -26.76 3.10 -1.62
N ARG A 185 -27.96 3.16 -2.21
CA ARG A 185 -28.40 4.37 -2.93
C ARG A 185 -28.45 5.61 -2.05
N GLY A 186 -28.91 5.44 -0.81
CA GLY A 186 -28.92 6.51 0.17
C GLY A 186 -27.53 6.83 0.71
N LYS A 187 -26.70 5.80 0.96
CA LYS A 187 -25.43 5.96 1.65
C LYS A 187 -24.32 6.51 0.76
N VAL A 188 -24.11 5.97 -0.45
CA VAL A 188 -22.93 6.29 -1.27
C VAL A 188 -22.79 7.79 -1.57
N PRO A 189 -23.86 8.54 -1.91
CA PRO A 189 -23.76 10.00 -2.12
C PRO A 189 -23.35 10.80 -0.87
N THR A 190 -23.50 10.22 0.33
CA THR A 190 -23.18 10.90 1.61
C THR A 190 -21.75 10.67 2.08
N LEU A 191 -20.98 9.81 1.39
CA LEU A 191 -19.60 9.51 1.76
C LEU A 191 -18.71 10.72 1.46
N ASN A 192 -18.02 11.21 2.49
CA ASN A 192 -17.09 12.35 2.43
C ASN A 192 -15.64 11.95 2.79
N THR A 193 -15.40 10.65 2.96
CA THR A 193 -14.08 10.06 3.22
C THR A 193 -13.89 8.86 2.31
N ASN A 194 -12.65 8.66 1.85
CA ASN A 194 -12.33 7.55 0.94
C ASN A 194 -12.79 6.21 1.52
N THR A 195 -13.69 5.57 0.79
CA THR A 195 -14.32 4.29 1.11
C THR A 195 -14.11 3.35 -0.06
N TYR A 196 -13.42 2.24 0.19
CA TYR A 196 -13.06 1.25 -0.80
C TYR A 196 -14.02 0.06 -0.73
N TYR A 197 -14.63 -0.27 -1.85
CA TYR A 197 -15.57 -1.38 -1.92
C TYR A 197 -15.19 -2.33 -3.03
N TYR A 198 -14.92 -3.59 -2.67
CA TYR A 198 -14.66 -4.68 -3.59
C TYR A 198 -15.81 -5.66 -3.58
N LEU A 199 -16.27 -6.04 -4.76
CA LEU A 199 -17.33 -7.02 -4.98
C LEU A 199 -16.93 -8.00 -6.07
N ASN A 200 -17.28 -9.27 -5.91
CA ASN A 200 -17.18 -10.22 -7.01
C ASN A 200 -18.45 -11.06 -7.22
N ASN A 201 -18.63 -11.53 -8.45
CA ASN A 201 -19.65 -12.50 -8.85
C ASN A 201 -19.02 -13.65 -9.67
N GLY A 202 -19.82 -14.65 -10.06
CA GLY A 202 -19.39 -15.68 -11.00
C GLY A 202 -20.48 -16.71 -11.32
N LYS A 203 -20.30 -17.47 -12.41
CA LYS A 203 -21.27 -18.45 -12.94
C LYS A 203 -21.58 -19.63 -12.01
N PHE A 204 -20.80 -19.82 -10.96
CA PHE A 204 -21.04 -20.82 -9.92
C PHE A 204 -22.17 -20.42 -8.95
N ASN A 205 -22.60 -19.15 -8.95
CA ASN A 205 -23.78 -18.71 -8.22
C ASN A 205 -25.05 -19.13 -8.98
N ASN A 206 -26.14 -19.36 -8.24
CA ASN A 206 -27.45 -19.54 -8.85
C ASN A 206 -27.97 -18.20 -9.41
N GLU A 207 -28.97 -18.27 -10.29
CA GLU A 207 -29.49 -17.10 -11.00
C GLU A 207 -29.99 -16.00 -10.04
N GLU A 208 -30.71 -16.38 -8.99
CA GLU A 208 -31.24 -15.43 -7.98
C GLU A 208 -30.11 -14.64 -7.31
N LYS A 209 -29.09 -15.33 -6.83
CA LYS A 209 -27.94 -14.68 -6.17
C LYS A 209 -27.14 -13.83 -7.15
N SER A 210 -26.90 -14.31 -8.37
CA SER A 210 -26.19 -13.55 -9.40
C SER A 210 -26.92 -12.25 -9.71
N LYS A 211 -28.24 -12.29 -9.92
CA LYS A 211 -29.08 -11.09 -10.15
C LYS A 211 -29.05 -10.12 -8.98
N SER A 212 -29.05 -10.61 -7.76
CA SER A 212 -28.96 -9.76 -6.55
C SER A 212 -27.60 -9.03 -6.50
N ILE A 213 -26.50 -9.72 -6.79
CA ILE A 213 -25.16 -9.09 -6.86
C ILE A 213 -25.09 -8.08 -8.01
N GLU A 214 -25.59 -8.44 -9.19
CA GLU A 214 -25.64 -7.56 -10.36
C GLU A 214 -26.47 -6.30 -10.10
N THR A 215 -27.59 -6.43 -9.41
CA THR A 215 -28.44 -5.28 -9.02
C THR A 215 -27.64 -4.27 -8.22
N LEU A 216 -26.91 -4.71 -7.18
CA LEU A 216 -26.05 -3.81 -6.42
C LEU A 216 -24.91 -3.25 -7.27
N TYR A 217 -24.26 -4.07 -8.11
CA TYR A 217 -23.21 -3.61 -9.02
C TYR A 217 -23.69 -2.46 -9.91
N TYR A 218 -24.87 -2.58 -10.54
CA TYR A 218 -25.41 -1.51 -11.38
C TYR A 218 -25.81 -0.27 -10.57
N VAL A 219 -26.25 -0.43 -9.33
CA VAL A 219 -26.44 0.71 -8.42
C VAL A 219 -25.12 1.42 -8.16
N LEU A 220 -24.08 0.67 -7.79
CA LEU A 220 -22.79 1.23 -7.40
C LEU A 220 -22.01 1.85 -8.55
N LYS A 221 -22.05 1.22 -9.72
CA LYS A 221 -21.35 1.70 -10.93
C LYS A 221 -21.81 3.08 -11.38
N ASN A 222 -23.06 3.43 -11.13
CA ASN A 222 -23.66 4.67 -11.61
C ASN A 222 -23.53 5.84 -10.63
N PHE A 223 -22.86 5.65 -9.48
CA PHE A 223 -22.58 6.75 -8.56
C PHE A 223 -21.34 7.51 -8.97
N GLU A 224 -21.49 8.84 -9.06
CA GLU A 224 -20.38 9.78 -9.15
C GLU A 224 -20.08 10.31 -7.74
N ASN A 225 -19.19 9.63 -7.02
CA ASN A 225 -18.62 10.13 -5.77
C ASN A 225 -17.12 9.85 -5.76
N GLU A 226 -16.30 10.90 -5.73
CA GLU A 226 -14.84 10.79 -5.72
C GLU A 226 -14.29 10.02 -4.52
N HIS A 227 -14.99 10.03 -3.39
CA HIS A 227 -14.63 9.29 -2.19
C HIS A 227 -15.05 7.82 -2.22
N PHE A 228 -15.87 7.40 -3.18
CA PHE A 228 -16.30 6.01 -3.30
C PHE A 228 -15.48 5.28 -4.36
N LYS A 229 -14.52 4.46 -3.91
CA LYS A 229 -13.63 3.70 -4.79
C LYS A 229 -14.18 2.28 -4.95
N PHE A 230 -14.84 2.01 -6.08
CA PHE A 230 -15.52 0.75 -6.34
C PHE A 230 -14.79 -0.14 -7.36
N LYS A 231 -14.68 -1.43 -7.05
CA LYS A 231 -14.23 -2.46 -8.00
C LYS A 231 -15.17 -3.66 -7.99
N TYR A 232 -15.45 -4.16 -9.19
CA TYR A 232 -16.25 -5.35 -9.43
C TYR A 232 -15.51 -6.32 -10.34
N ASP A 233 -15.38 -7.58 -9.90
CA ASP A 233 -14.82 -8.67 -10.71
C ASP A 233 -15.88 -9.76 -10.99
N GLU A 234 -15.87 -10.32 -12.19
CA GLU A 234 -16.75 -11.42 -12.58
C GLU A 234 -15.95 -12.67 -12.99
N PHE A 235 -16.06 -13.73 -12.19
CA PHE A 235 -15.31 -14.97 -12.38
C PHE A 235 -16.13 -16.03 -13.12
N ASN A 236 -16.14 -15.93 -14.45
CA ASN A 236 -16.96 -16.76 -15.33
C ASN A 236 -16.47 -18.21 -15.50
N THR A 237 -15.20 -18.50 -15.19
CA THR A 237 -14.58 -19.82 -15.35
C THR A 237 -14.19 -20.47 -14.03
N SER A 238 -14.44 -19.79 -12.90
CA SER A 238 -14.01 -20.24 -11.58
C SER A 238 -15.05 -21.11 -10.89
N THR A 239 -14.60 -21.91 -9.94
CA THR A 239 -15.48 -22.55 -8.97
C THR A 239 -15.76 -21.58 -7.81
N LYS A 240 -16.80 -21.86 -7.02
CA LYS A 240 -17.07 -21.12 -5.78
C LYS A 240 -15.85 -21.10 -4.84
N ILE A 241 -15.13 -22.22 -4.71
CA ILE A 241 -13.97 -22.32 -3.84
C ILE A 241 -12.80 -21.49 -4.40
N SER A 242 -12.46 -21.66 -5.69
CA SER A 242 -11.33 -20.94 -6.28
C SER A 242 -11.56 -19.42 -6.31
N SER A 243 -12.80 -18.98 -6.44
CA SER A 243 -13.15 -17.55 -6.41
C SER A 243 -12.79 -16.85 -5.11
N ILE A 244 -12.80 -17.56 -3.97
CA ILE A 244 -12.43 -17.00 -2.66
C ILE A 244 -10.98 -16.54 -2.68
N GLY A 245 -10.08 -17.41 -3.16
CA GLY A 245 -8.66 -17.10 -3.29
C GLY A 245 -8.36 -16.09 -4.40
N GLN A 246 -9.15 -16.05 -5.47
CA GLN A 246 -8.97 -15.09 -6.56
C GLN A 246 -9.41 -13.67 -6.21
N ALA A 247 -10.44 -13.52 -5.37
CA ALA A 247 -11.00 -12.23 -5.00
C ALA A 247 -10.01 -11.36 -4.20
N ILE A 248 -9.33 -11.97 -3.22
CA ILE A 248 -8.46 -11.27 -2.27
C ILE A 248 -7.35 -10.44 -2.95
N PRO A 249 -6.50 -10.97 -3.84
CA PRO A 249 -5.46 -10.18 -4.49
C PRO A 249 -6.04 -9.05 -5.35
N GLY A 250 -7.17 -9.29 -6.03
CA GLY A 250 -7.88 -8.26 -6.80
C GLY A 250 -8.38 -7.12 -5.91
N ALA A 251 -8.86 -7.44 -4.71
CA ALA A 251 -9.31 -6.49 -3.70
C ALA A 251 -8.16 -5.71 -3.06
N LEU A 252 -7.08 -6.38 -2.65
CA LEU A 252 -5.90 -5.73 -2.08
C LEU A 252 -5.25 -4.74 -3.06
N SER A 253 -5.16 -5.13 -4.34
CA SER A 253 -4.64 -4.24 -5.39
C SER A 253 -5.49 -2.99 -5.57
N HIS A 254 -6.81 -3.08 -5.35
CA HIS A 254 -7.71 -1.94 -5.44
C HIS A 254 -7.65 -1.04 -4.21
N ILE A 255 -7.67 -1.65 -3.03
CA ILE A 255 -7.71 -0.94 -1.75
C ILE A 255 -6.41 -0.19 -1.50
N PHE A 256 -5.27 -0.79 -1.84
CA PHE A 256 -3.95 -0.25 -1.57
C PHE A 256 -3.26 0.32 -2.81
N ASP A 257 -4.02 0.67 -3.85
CA ASP A 257 -3.48 1.26 -5.08
C ASP A 257 -2.67 2.54 -4.78
N MET A 258 -3.22 3.42 -3.93
CA MET A 258 -2.56 4.64 -3.42
C MET A 258 -1.19 4.34 -2.78
N TYR A 259 -1.03 3.20 -2.12
CA TYR A 259 0.21 2.82 -1.43
C TYR A 259 1.32 2.40 -2.41
N SER A 260 0.94 1.88 -3.58
CA SER A 260 1.88 1.44 -4.60
C SER A 260 2.70 2.61 -5.15
N SER A 261 3.84 2.30 -5.76
CA SER A 261 4.57 3.29 -6.58
C SER A 261 3.69 3.88 -7.66
N ILE A 262 4.09 5.07 -8.08
CA ILE A 262 3.61 5.71 -9.29
C ILE A 262 3.73 4.71 -10.45
N SER A 263 2.57 4.27 -10.93
CA SER A 263 2.49 3.37 -12.10
C SER A 263 2.68 4.15 -13.39
N LYS A 264 2.87 3.46 -14.52
CA LYS A 264 2.95 4.13 -15.82
C LYS A 264 1.62 4.79 -16.18
N GLU A 265 0.52 4.14 -15.80
CA GLU A 265 -0.84 4.60 -15.99
C GLU A 265 -1.12 5.84 -15.14
N GLU A 266 -0.81 5.81 -13.85
CA GLU A 266 -0.91 6.95 -12.92
C GLU A 266 -0.04 8.12 -13.39
N TYR A 267 1.21 7.85 -13.78
CA TYR A 267 2.09 8.88 -14.33
C TYR A 267 1.43 9.56 -15.54
N LYS A 268 0.91 8.77 -16.48
CA LYS A 268 0.32 9.29 -17.71
C LYS A 268 -0.97 10.10 -17.45
N SER A 269 -1.80 9.69 -16.48
CA SER A 269 -3.09 10.36 -16.25
C SER A 269 -3.00 11.53 -15.29
N GLU A 270 -2.15 11.46 -14.26
CA GLU A 270 -2.13 12.43 -13.16
C GLU A 270 -0.87 13.30 -13.11
N VAL A 271 0.26 12.83 -13.67
CA VAL A 271 1.59 13.42 -13.37
C VAL A 271 2.25 14.06 -14.60
N ALA A 272 2.14 13.45 -15.78
CA ALA A 272 2.92 13.81 -16.97
C ALA A 272 2.78 15.28 -17.39
N ASP A 273 1.59 15.85 -17.21
CA ASP A 273 1.27 17.21 -17.64
C ASP A 273 1.56 18.28 -16.57
N LEU A 274 1.89 17.87 -15.32
CA LEU A 274 2.19 18.79 -14.22
C LEU A 274 3.45 19.63 -14.47
N SER A 275 3.49 20.85 -13.92
CA SER A 275 4.73 21.61 -13.78
C SER A 275 5.70 20.92 -12.81
N PRO A 276 7.00 21.25 -12.83
CA PRO A 276 7.96 20.68 -11.87
C PRO A 276 7.54 20.86 -10.40
N SER A 277 7.06 22.06 -10.02
CA SER A 277 6.57 22.33 -8.66
C SER A 277 5.39 21.43 -8.29
N GLU A 278 4.40 21.31 -9.18
CA GLU A 278 3.22 20.47 -8.96
C GLU A 278 3.57 18.98 -8.92
N ALA A 279 4.57 18.54 -9.69
CA ALA A 279 5.04 17.15 -9.65
C ALA A 279 5.75 16.80 -8.33
N ILE A 280 6.56 17.72 -7.79
CA ILE A 280 7.15 17.57 -6.44
C ILE A 280 6.03 17.55 -5.39
N GLU A 281 5.09 18.49 -5.45
CA GLU A 281 3.95 18.55 -4.52
C GLU A 281 3.10 17.28 -4.58
N TYR A 282 2.81 16.77 -5.78
CA TYR A 282 2.08 15.51 -5.98
C TYR A 282 2.79 14.35 -5.27
N LEU A 283 4.10 14.24 -5.46
CA LEU A 283 4.91 13.21 -4.83
C LEU A 283 4.90 13.32 -3.30
N GLU A 284 5.12 14.52 -2.74
CA GLU A 284 5.08 14.75 -1.30
C GLU A 284 3.69 14.44 -0.72
N LYS A 285 2.63 14.92 -1.37
CA LYS A 285 1.23 14.70 -0.96
C LYS A 285 0.87 13.23 -0.94
N LYS A 286 1.26 12.45 -1.96
CA LYS A 286 1.04 11.00 -2.00
C LYS A 286 1.62 10.31 -0.76
N TYR A 287 2.82 10.67 -0.34
CA TYR A 287 3.48 10.05 0.82
C TYR A 287 2.92 10.54 2.16
N VAL A 288 2.47 11.79 2.25
CA VAL A 288 1.71 12.29 3.39
C VAL A 288 0.39 11.51 3.55
N GLU A 289 -0.33 11.27 2.46
CA GLU A 289 -1.57 10.48 2.47
C GLU A 289 -1.32 9.02 2.85
N ILE A 290 -0.24 8.41 2.36
CA ILE A 290 0.18 7.06 2.76
C ILE A 290 0.44 6.99 4.26
N GLN A 291 1.18 7.95 4.82
CA GLN A 291 1.46 8.01 6.25
C GLN A 291 0.17 8.23 7.06
N PHE A 292 -0.69 9.15 6.63
CA PHE A 292 -1.93 9.49 7.33
C PHE A 292 -2.90 8.30 7.37
N LEU A 293 -3.14 7.65 6.24
CA LEU A 293 -4.07 6.54 6.15
C LEU A 293 -3.48 5.27 6.78
N PHE A 294 -2.29 4.88 6.34
CA PHE A 294 -1.77 3.56 6.66
C PHE A 294 -0.81 3.53 7.84
N GLY A 295 -0.36 4.69 8.33
CA GLY A 295 0.62 4.76 9.42
C GLY A 295 2.00 4.26 9.05
N ALA A 296 2.25 4.02 7.76
CA ALA A 296 3.51 3.54 7.26
C ALA A 296 4.52 4.70 7.25
N ASN A 297 5.52 4.65 8.15
CA ASN A 297 6.69 5.54 8.18
C ASN A 297 7.60 5.29 6.97
N LEU A 298 7.06 5.54 5.80
CA LEU A 298 7.64 5.21 4.52
C LEU A 298 8.29 6.45 3.93
N LYS A 299 9.61 6.42 3.78
CA LYS A 299 10.34 7.42 3.00
C LYS A 299 9.88 7.37 1.54
N ILE A 300 9.87 8.53 0.87
CA ILE A 300 9.56 8.61 -0.56
C ILE A 300 10.48 7.67 -1.34
N ARG A 301 9.92 6.63 -1.95
CA ARG A 301 10.71 5.59 -2.61
C ARG A 301 11.48 6.20 -3.77
N GLN A 302 12.75 5.80 -3.92
CA GLN A 302 13.59 6.25 -5.04
C GLN A 302 12.94 6.06 -6.41
N ARG A 303 12.22 4.96 -6.63
CA ARG A 303 11.49 4.72 -7.89
C ARG A 303 10.43 5.77 -8.21
N ASP A 304 9.79 6.35 -7.20
CA ASP A 304 8.77 7.40 -7.39
C ASP A 304 9.43 8.77 -7.55
N ILE A 305 10.59 8.99 -6.91
CA ILE A 305 11.45 10.15 -7.17
C ILE A 305 11.87 10.15 -8.65
N PHE A 306 12.36 9.03 -9.16
CA PHE A 306 12.73 8.90 -10.58
C PHE A 306 11.53 8.95 -11.53
N ALA A 307 10.32 8.63 -11.06
CA ALA A 307 9.13 8.71 -11.90
C ALA A 307 8.81 10.14 -12.34
N ILE A 308 9.17 11.16 -11.54
CA ILE A 308 8.96 12.57 -11.89
C ILE A 308 10.20 13.24 -12.48
N GLU A 309 11.33 12.55 -12.55
CA GLU A 309 12.64 13.12 -12.92
C GLU A 309 12.62 13.85 -14.26
N SER A 310 12.00 13.25 -15.30
CA SER A 310 11.94 13.87 -16.63
C SER A 310 11.20 15.21 -16.60
N ILE A 311 10.18 15.36 -15.76
CA ILE A 311 9.45 16.63 -15.60
C ILE A 311 10.40 17.68 -15.02
N ILE A 312 11.20 17.33 -14.01
CA ILE A 312 12.15 18.23 -13.36
C ILE A 312 13.29 18.63 -14.30
N LEU A 313 13.76 17.70 -15.14
CA LEU A 313 14.87 17.94 -16.07
C LEU A 313 14.45 18.76 -17.29
N GLU A 314 13.29 18.47 -17.87
CA GLU A 314 12.91 18.95 -19.21
C GLU A 314 12.04 20.20 -19.19
N LYS A 315 11.25 20.41 -18.12
CA LYS A 315 10.37 21.59 -18.02
C LYS A 315 11.07 22.72 -17.28
N GLU A 316 10.73 23.95 -17.68
CA GLU A 316 11.21 25.18 -17.05
C GLU A 316 12.74 25.26 -16.93
N ASP A 317 13.44 24.74 -17.94
CA ASP A 317 14.91 24.77 -18.06
C ASP A 317 15.65 24.24 -16.81
N GLY A 318 15.04 23.29 -16.09
CA GLY A 318 15.63 22.70 -14.89
C GLY A 318 15.66 23.62 -13.67
N ALA A 319 14.81 24.66 -13.62
CA ALA A 319 14.78 25.64 -12.52
C ALA A 319 14.57 25.00 -11.13
N TYR A 320 13.94 23.81 -11.07
CA TYR A 320 13.62 23.09 -9.83
C TYR A 320 14.63 22.01 -9.46
N LEU A 321 15.72 21.85 -10.21
CA LEU A 321 16.75 20.83 -9.94
C LEU A 321 17.38 20.98 -8.54
N ALA A 322 17.58 22.22 -8.07
CA ALA A 322 18.11 22.47 -6.74
C ALA A 322 17.12 22.03 -5.64
N GLU A 323 15.85 22.44 -5.74
CA GLU A 323 14.82 22.07 -4.77
C GLU A 323 14.59 20.55 -4.72
N PHE A 324 14.53 19.92 -5.89
CA PHE A 324 14.42 18.48 -6.03
C PHE A 324 15.62 17.75 -5.40
N GLY A 325 16.84 18.22 -5.66
CA GLY A 325 18.04 17.65 -5.04
C GLY A 325 18.12 17.87 -3.53
N GLU A 326 17.66 19.00 -3.02
CA GLU A 326 17.54 19.26 -1.57
C GLU A 326 16.53 18.33 -0.91
N MET A 327 15.36 18.10 -1.53
CA MET A 327 14.38 17.11 -1.07
C MET A 327 15.01 15.72 -0.98
N ILE A 328 15.75 15.29 -2.01
CA ILE A 328 16.43 13.99 -2.04
C ILE A 328 17.48 13.90 -0.94
N ASN A 329 18.30 14.94 -0.73
CA ASN A 329 19.31 14.96 0.33
C ASN A 329 18.69 14.90 1.73
N ARG A 330 17.49 15.46 1.96
CA ARG A 330 16.76 15.31 3.23
C ARG A 330 16.31 13.86 3.46
N LEU A 331 15.85 13.18 2.42
CA LEU A 331 15.32 11.81 2.50
C LEU A 331 16.43 10.74 2.54
N TYR A 332 17.50 10.98 1.78
CA TYR A 332 18.62 10.08 1.52
C TYR A 332 19.96 10.82 1.63
N PRO A 333 20.39 11.23 2.84
CA PRO A 333 21.59 12.04 3.03
C PRO A 333 22.89 11.35 2.57
N GLU A 334 22.93 10.02 2.64
CA GLU A 334 24.05 9.18 2.19
C GLU A 334 24.03 8.92 0.68
N SER A 335 22.99 9.34 -0.03
CA SER A 335 22.90 9.17 -1.49
C SER A 335 23.63 10.30 -2.22
N PRO A 336 24.34 10.00 -3.33
CA PRO A 336 24.93 11.02 -4.20
C PRO A 336 23.87 11.75 -5.05
N ILE A 337 22.66 11.21 -5.17
CA ILE A 337 21.64 11.66 -6.13
C ILE A 337 21.21 13.11 -5.89
N GLY A 338 20.99 13.51 -4.63
CA GLY A 338 20.57 14.88 -4.33
C GLY A 338 21.63 15.91 -4.71
N ASP A 339 22.90 15.62 -4.39
CA ASP A 339 24.03 16.47 -4.77
C ASP A 339 24.24 16.52 -6.29
N TYR A 340 23.92 15.45 -7.02
CA TYR A 340 23.98 15.43 -8.48
C TYR A 340 23.05 16.48 -9.11
N TYR A 341 21.78 16.52 -8.71
CA TYR A 341 20.83 17.49 -9.28
C TYR A 341 21.12 18.92 -8.86
N ILE A 342 21.55 19.16 -7.61
CA ILE A 342 21.98 20.50 -7.18
C ILE A 342 23.25 20.95 -7.96
N GLY A 343 24.17 20.01 -8.21
CA GLY A 343 25.33 20.23 -9.07
C GLY A 343 24.91 20.63 -10.49
N GLN A 344 23.96 19.92 -11.06
CA GLN A 344 23.43 20.15 -12.40
C GLN A 344 22.76 21.53 -12.51
N TYR A 345 21.94 21.92 -11.54
CA TYR A 345 21.33 23.26 -11.46
C TYR A 345 22.37 24.38 -11.53
N HIS A 346 23.46 24.26 -10.77
CA HIS A 346 24.52 25.26 -10.79
C HIS A 346 25.35 25.19 -12.07
N GLU A 347 25.52 24.01 -12.66
CA GLU A 347 26.23 23.84 -13.93
C GLU A 347 25.47 24.54 -15.07
N THR A 348 24.14 24.35 -15.17
CA THR A 348 23.30 25.02 -16.17
C THR A 348 23.23 26.53 -15.95
N GLY A 349 23.26 26.97 -14.69
CA GLY A 349 23.37 28.38 -14.30
C GLY A 349 24.77 29.00 -14.47
N ASN A 350 25.76 28.29 -15.03
CA ASN A 350 27.16 28.71 -15.15
C ASN A 350 27.89 29.02 -13.81
N ASP A 351 27.34 28.63 -12.66
CA ASP A 351 28.02 28.70 -11.36
C ASP A 351 28.89 27.45 -11.16
N TYR A 352 29.94 27.31 -11.97
CA TYR A 352 30.81 26.15 -11.97
C TYR A 352 31.50 25.90 -10.63
N LYS A 353 31.68 26.95 -9.81
CA LYS A 353 32.26 26.83 -8.46
C LYS A 353 31.32 26.05 -7.55
N LYS A 354 30.03 26.38 -7.52
CA LYS A 354 29.06 25.63 -6.72
C LYS A 354 28.77 24.26 -7.31
N ALA A 355 28.66 24.16 -8.64
CA ALA A 355 28.47 22.88 -9.32
C ALA A 355 29.56 21.87 -8.93
N LEU A 356 30.84 22.29 -9.00
CA LEU A 356 31.97 21.43 -8.61
C LEU A 356 31.94 21.04 -7.13
N LYS A 357 31.49 21.93 -6.25
CA LYS A 357 31.32 21.63 -4.82
C LYS A 357 30.33 20.49 -4.63
N TYR A 358 29.14 20.58 -5.22
CA TYR A 358 28.11 19.55 -5.07
C TYR A 358 28.51 18.23 -5.74
N TYR A 359 29.08 18.25 -6.95
CA TYR A 359 29.57 17.01 -7.56
C TYR A 359 30.67 16.34 -6.71
N LYS A 360 31.59 17.09 -6.09
CA LYS A 360 32.56 16.50 -5.15
C LYS A 360 31.90 15.93 -3.89
N ASN A 361 30.91 16.61 -3.34
CA ASN A 361 30.16 16.12 -2.18
C ASN A 361 29.44 14.80 -2.49
N GLY A 362 28.74 14.72 -3.63
CA GLY A 362 28.06 13.49 -4.04
C GLY A 362 29.07 12.36 -4.30
N PHE A 363 30.19 12.65 -4.99
CA PHE A 363 31.23 11.64 -5.23
C PHE A 363 31.81 11.09 -3.91
N ALA A 364 31.98 11.94 -2.89
CA ALA A 364 32.47 11.51 -1.57
C ALA A 364 31.52 10.54 -0.84
N LYS A 365 30.26 10.41 -1.27
CA LYS A 365 29.28 9.45 -0.74
C LYS A 365 29.30 8.11 -1.47
N ILE A 366 30.01 8.01 -2.59
CA ILE A 366 30.07 6.80 -3.40
C ILE A 366 31.22 5.92 -2.90
N SER A 367 30.93 4.64 -2.69
CA SER A 367 31.95 3.68 -2.31
C SER A 367 32.90 3.39 -3.48
N SER A 368 34.17 3.14 -3.20
CA SER A 368 35.19 2.88 -4.22
C SER A 368 34.95 1.63 -5.07
N ASP A 369 34.10 0.71 -4.59
CA ASP A 369 33.68 -0.51 -5.28
C ASP A 369 32.32 -0.37 -6.00
N ASP A 370 31.68 0.81 -5.95
CA ASP A 370 30.43 1.06 -6.67
C ASP A 370 30.69 1.10 -8.19
N PRO A 371 29.98 0.27 -9.00
CA PRO A 371 30.15 0.27 -10.46
C PRO A 371 29.90 1.62 -11.13
N ASN A 372 29.17 2.53 -10.48
CA ASN A 372 28.83 3.85 -11.01
C ASN A 372 29.83 4.94 -10.58
N SER A 373 30.83 4.63 -9.75
CA SER A 373 31.82 5.59 -9.24
C SER A 373 32.53 6.35 -10.37
N ASP A 374 33.05 5.63 -11.36
CA ASP A 374 33.75 6.24 -12.51
C ASP A 374 32.81 7.14 -13.32
N GLY A 375 31.58 6.67 -13.58
CA GLY A 375 30.56 7.44 -14.30
C GLY A 375 30.18 8.72 -13.56
N TYR A 376 30.07 8.67 -12.23
CA TYR A 376 29.80 9.85 -11.43
C TYR A 376 30.98 10.83 -11.43
N TYR A 377 32.21 10.31 -11.31
CA TYR A 377 33.43 11.13 -11.28
C TYR A 377 33.62 11.96 -12.55
N GLN A 378 33.17 11.47 -13.71
CA GLN A 378 33.18 12.24 -14.97
C GLN A 378 32.44 13.58 -14.86
N ASN A 379 31.43 13.71 -14.00
CA ASN A 379 30.78 15.00 -13.73
C ASN A 379 31.75 16.00 -13.08
N VAL A 380 32.56 15.53 -12.13
CA VAL A 380 33.59 16.35 -11.46
C VAL A 380 34.61 16.84 -12.48
N GLU A 381 35.12 15.96 -13.33
CA GLU A 381 36.11 16.30 -14.36
C GLU A 381 35.56 17.28 -15.39
N ARG A 382 34.33 17.02 -15.89
CA ARG A 382 33.64 17.88 -16.85
C ARG A 382 33.50 19.31 -16.32
N VAL A 383 32.99 19.48 -15.09
CA VAL A 383 32.80 20.82 -14.51
C VAL A 383 34.12 21.49 -14.18
N LEU A 384 35.15 20.74 -13.77
CA LEU A 384 36.51 21.26 -13.59
C LEU A 384 37.07 21.87 -14.88
N ALA A 385 36.86 21.19 -16.02
CA ALA A 385 37.27 21.70 -17.32
C ALA A 385 36.49 22.97 -17.71
N LYS A 386 35.15 22.95 -17.57
CA LYS A 386 34.30 24.14 -17.81
C LYS A 386 34.70 25.33 -16.95
N GLN A 387 34.97 25.11 -15.66
CA GLN A 387 35.43 26.16 -14.74
C GLN A 387 36.75 26.79 -15.19
N LYS A 388 37.72 25.98 -15.62
CA LYS A 388 39.01 26.47 -16.15
C LYS A 388 38.81 27.30 -17.41
N ASN A 389 37.98 26.83 -18.34
CA ASN A 389 37.70 27.53 -19.60
C ASN A 389 36.96 28.86 -19.38
N PHE A 390 36.01 28.89 -18.44
CA PHE A 390 35.27 30.10 -18.07
C PHE A 390 36.20 31.15 -17.44
N ASN A 391 37.10 30.74 -16.55
CA ASN A 391 38.08 31.63 -15.93
C ASN A 391 39.15 32.15 -16.89
N ASN A 392 39.45 31.39 -17.96
CA ASN A 392 40.45 31.75 -18.96
C ASN A 392 39.89 32.55 -20.15
N GLY A 393 38.61 32.96 -20.12
CA GLY A 393 38.05 33.92 -21.08
C GLY A 393 37.68 33.37 -22.45
N GLY A 394 37.12 32.16 -22.55
CA GLY A 394 36.46 31.68 -23.76
C GLY A 394 37.36 31.65 -25.00
N VAL A 395 38.39 30.81 -24.97
CA VAL A 395 39.11 30.44 -26.20
C VAL A 395 38.42 29.18 -26.75
N GLU A 396 37.74 29.31 -27.88
CA GLU A 396 37.32 28.18 -28.71
C GLU A 396 38.54 27.29 -28.97
N VAL A 397 38.44 26.03 -28.55
CA VAL A 397 39.35 25.00 -29.04
C VAL A 397 38.64 24.41 -30.25
N ASP A 398 39.01 24.91 -31.43
CA ASP A 398 38.62 24.30 -32.71
C ASP A 398 38.94 22.81 -32.68
N GLU A 399 37.96 21.99 -33.07
CA GLU A 399 38.16 20.58 -33.38
C GLU A 399 39.27 20.47 -34.43
N VAL A 400 40.35 19.78 -34.08
CA VAL A 400 41.38 19.38 -35.04
C VAL A 400 40.75 18.35 -35.97
N ASN A 401 40.42 18.79 -37.19
CA ASN A 401 40.07 17.93 -38.30
C ASN A 401 41.31 17.11 -38.70
N ASP A 402 41.26 15.80 -38.43
CA ASP A 402 42.24 14.82 -38.90
C ASP A 402 41.92 14.46 -40.36
N SER A 403 42.34 15.31 -41.28
CA SER A 403 42.55 14.93 -42.68
C SER A 403 43.43 15.97 -43.35
N ASP A 404 44.73 15.72 -43.35
CA ASP A 404 45.64 16.01 -44.47
C ASP A 404 47.07 15.63 -44.06
N ILE A 405 47.41 14.35 -44.27
CA ILE A 405 48.80 13.93 -44.48
C ILE A 405 48.84 13.27 -45.84
N GLU A 406 49.17 14.08 -46.86
CA GLU A 406 49.71 13.60 -48.12
C GLU A 406 51.13 13.04 -47.86
N GLU A 407 51.28 11.73 -48.02
CA GLU A 407 52.59 11.09 -48.23
C GLU A 407 52.89 11.06 -49.74
N ASP A 408 53.69 12.02 -50.21
CA ASP A 408 54.52 11.86 -51.40
C ASP A 408 55.97 12.04 -50.97
N THR A 409 56.74 10.95 -50.97
CA THR A 409 58.10 10.97 -51.54
C THR A 409 58.52 9.55 -51.90
N GLY A 410 58.63 9.30 -53.21
CA GLY A 410 59.31 8.14 -53.75
C GLY A 410 60.84 8.20 -53.59
N ARG A 411 61.45 7.05 -53.28
CA ARG A 411 62.61 6.50 -54.00
C ARG A 411 62.85 5.04 -53.63
#